data_AF-A0A369XVI2-F1
#
_entry.id   AF-A0A369XVI2-F1
#
_cell.length_a   1.000
_cell.length_b   1.000
_cell.length_c   1.000
_cell.angle_alpha   90.00
_cell.angle_beta   90.00
_cell.angle_gamma   90.00
#
_symmetry.space_group_name_H-M   'P 1'
#
loop_
_entity.id
_entity.type
_entity.pdbx_description
1 polymer ?
#
loop_
_entity_poly.entity_id
_entity_poly.type
_entity_poly.pdbx_seq_one_letter_code
_entity_poly.pdbx_strand_id
1 'polypeptide(L)'
;MWVKRGENETIEEKKRKKEVITLVRKIKFKKKSNYNNIDPGIIPVEEYDLLEKNIVNMMTYNTFLDNGMVRLKETIDEKIMLEVPIFKMINDYLEILKKEGEIRLTKIGNLPPKYVKELYHNNEIKEGLIEDGISTLRNEWDSEGVVVARVISEICKFTKIRKNILSLTMIGKKIMGDKRAFFREVMMTFTNGYNWGYLDGYDESLRLGEIASYTYYLINKYGNTLRDTTFYSEKIVLAFPMVLLPLKTKNNCTKTREDQFNNIYSLRTFKRYMEFLGIVKLSSEGFGKKIMKKQLFDKIIDLTPINRMKELNFKERKKDGIEGLISYLNPNQLSKLKFDKDE
;
A
#
# COMPACT_ATOMS: atom_id res chain seq x y z
N MET A 1 40.47 -10.82 7.96
CA MET A 1 39.94 -11.87 7.08
C MET A 1 38.59 -11.39 6.57
N TRP A 2 38.53 -10.84 5.34
CA TRP A 2 37.34 -10.19 4.79
C TRP A 2 36.39 -11.25 4.22
N VAL A 3 35.22 -11.42 4.83
CA VAL A 3 34.17 -12.32 4.32
C VAL A 3 33.36 -11.55 3.28
N LYS A 4 33.47 -11.97 2.01
CA LYS A 4 32.66 -11.49 0.88
C LYS A 4 31.18 -11.76 1.16
N ARG A 5 30.37 -10.71 1.31
CA ARG A 5 28.91 -10.78 1.09
C ARG A 5 28.66 -10.68 -0.42
N GLY A 6 28.25 -11.78 -1.01
CA GLY A 6 27.74 -11.84 -2.37
C GLY A 6 26.88 -13.09 -2.46
N GLU A 7 25.57 -12.92 -2.30
CA GLU A 7 24.62 -13.95 -2.72
C GLU A 7 24.76 -14.14 -4.23
N ASN A 8 24.72 -15.40 -4.68
CA ASN A 8 24.93 -15.80 -6.07
C ASN A 8 23.77 -15.32 -6.95
N GLU A 9 23.83 -14.06 -7.37
CA GLU A 9 23.00 -13.53 -8.45
C GLU A 9 23.35 -14.28 -9.75
N THR A 10 22.34 -14.91 -10.35
CA THR A 10 22.51 -15.76 -11.52
C THR A 10 23.02 -14.95 -12.72
N ILE A 11 23.71 -15.61 -13.64
CA ILE A 11 24.19 -14.98 -14.90
C ILE A 11 23.02 -14.34 -15.67
N GLU A 12 21.85 -14.96 -15.57
CA GLU A 12 20.62 -14.48 -16.22
C GLU A 12 20.05 -13.23 -15.54
N GLU A 13 20.06 -13.14 -14.20
CA GLU A 13 19.67 -11.93 -13.46
C GLU A 13 20.61 -10.75 -13.77
N LYS A 14 21.92 -10.99 -13.86
CA LYS A 14 22.89 -9.94 -14.25
C LYS A 14 22.68 -9.45 -15.67
N LYS A 15 22.40 -10.37 -16.60
CA LYS A 15 22.10 -10.05 -18.01
C LYS A 15 20.82 -9.22 -18.12
N ARG A 16 19.76 -9.61 -17.41
CA ARG A 16 18.47 -8.88 -17.39
C ARG A 16 18.58 -7.51 -16.72
N LYS A 17 19.33 -7.35 -15.62
CA LYS A 17 19.62 -6.02 -15.04
C LYS A 17 20.27 -5.09 -16.06
N LYS A 18 21.21 -5.60 -16.88
CA LYS A 18 21.88 -4.84 -17.94
C LYS A 18 20.93 -4.46 -19.09
N GLU A 19 19.97 -5.32 -19.42
CA GLU A 19 18.92 -5.05 -20.42
C GLU A 19 17.92 -4.00 -19.94
N VAL A 20 17.48 -4.06 -18.67
CA VAL A 20 16.61 -3.03 -18.05
C VAL A 20 17.30 -1.68 -18.02
N ILE A 21 18.58 -1.61 -17.64
CA ILE A 21 19.38 -0.37 -17.66
C ILE A 21 19.44 0.23 -19.08
N THR A 22 19.63 -0.64 -20.08
CA THR A 22 19.65 -0.24 -21.50
C THR A 22 18.28 0.29 -21.95
N LEU A 23 17.19 -0.36 -21.55
CA LEU A 23 15.82 0.06 -21.88
C LEU A 23 15.48 1.43 -21.26
N VAL A 24 15.82 1.64 -19.98
CA VAL A 24 15.64 2.92 -19.28
C VAL A 24 16.42 4.05 -19.96
N ARG A 25 17.63 3.77 -20.46
CA ARG A 25 18.44 4.72 -21.24
C ARG A 25 17.82 5.03 -22.62
N LYS A 26 17.28 4.03 -23.31
CA LYS A 26 16.59 4.22 -24.61
C LYS A 26 15.31 5.05 -24.47
N ILE A 27 14.54 4.85 -23.40
CA ILE A 27 13.35 5.66 -23.09
C ILE A 27 13.74 7.12 -22.83
N LYS A 28 14.88 7.38 -22.17
CA LYS A 28 15.42 8.74 -22.01
C LYS A 28 15.79 9.40 -23.34
N PHE A 29 16.34 8.65 -24.30
CA PHE A 29 16.74 9.19 -25.60
C PHE A 29 15.55 9.55 -26.50
N LYS A 30 14.44 8.79 -26.44
CA LYS A 30 13.18 9.15 -27.12
C LYS A 30 12.45 10.34 -26.48
N LYS A 31 12.73 10.67 -25.22
CA LYS A 31 12.06 11.75 -24.43
C LYS A 31 12.62 13.16 -24.65
N LYS A 32 13.58 13.36 -25.58
CA LYS A 32 14.10 14.71 -25.90
C LYS A 32 13.29 15.47 -26.96
N SER A 33 12.22 14.86 -27.48
CA SER A 33 11.27 15.50 -28.40
C SER A 33 9.89 15.55 -27.73
N ASN A 34 9.45 16.79 -27.44
CA ASN A 34 8.09 17.28 -27.16
C ASN A 34 7.12 16.33 -26.44
N TYR A 35 6.74 16.65 -25.18
CA TYR A 35 5.34 16.77 -24.72
C TYR A 35 5.29 17.08 -23.22
N ASN A 36 4.46 18.07 -22.87
CA ASN A 36 4.02 18.38 -21.52
C ASN A 36 3.01 17.31 -21.04
N ASN A 37 3.09 16.93 -19.76
CA ASN A 37 2.04 16.27 -18.94
C ASN A 37 1.38 14.97 -19.47
N ILE A 38 2.13 13.87 -19.54
CA ILE A 38 1.56 12.50 -19.60
C ILE A 38 2.06 11.70 -18.38
N ASP A 39 1.14 11.30 -17.49
CA ASP A 39 1.40 10.34 -16.40
C ASP A 39 1.63 8.95 -17.03
N PRO A 40 2.83 8.37 -16.92
CA PRO A 40 3.19 7.20 -17.71
C PRO A 40 2.58 5.88 -17.21
N GLY A 41 1.88 5.89 -16.06
CA GLY A 41 1.38 4.68 -15.43
C GLY A 41 2.49 3.71 -14.99
N ILE A 42 2.12 2.64 -14.29
CA ILE A 42 3.02 1.57 -13.89
C ILE A 42 2.91 0.43 -14.92
N ILE A 43 3.97 0.21 -15.71
CA ILE A 43 4.00 -0.82 -16.77
C ILE A 43 5.03 -1.91 -16.42
N PRO A 44 4.66 -3.19 -16.40
CA PRO A 44 5.54 -4.29 -16.08
C PRO A 44 6.39 -4.83 -17.24
N VAL A 45 7.41 -5.62 -16.89
CA VAL A 45 8.29 -6.36 -17.83
C VAL A 45 7.62 -7.63 -18.39
N GLU A 46 8.12 -8.15 -19.53
CA GLU A 46 7.48 -9.22 -20.34
C GLU A 46 7.19 -10.55 -19.60
N GLU A 47 8.12 -11.05 -18.78
CA GLU A 47 7.91 -12.21 -17.91
C GLU A 47 8.76 -12.11 -16.64
N TYR A 48 8.15 -12.32 -15.46
CA TYR A 48 8.87 -12.33 -14.20
C TYR A 48 8.16 -13.19 -13.13
N ASP A 49 8.93 -13.97 -12.35
CA ASP A 49 8.41 -14.85 -11.28
C ASP A 49 7.33 -15.86 -11.72
N LEU A 50 7.42 -16.36 -12.96
CA LEU A 50 6.43 -17.24 -13.64
C LEU A 50 5.09 -16.55 -13.95
N LEU A 51 5.06 -15.23 -13.90
CA LEU A 51 3.91 -14.42 -14.29
C LEU A 51 4.22 -13.73 -15.63
N GLU A 52 3.31 -13.91 -16.58
CA GLU A 52 3.30 -13.13 -17.81
C GLU A 52 3.03 -11.65 -17.48
N LYS A 53 3.63 -10.73 -18.23
CA LYS A 53 3.41 -9.28 -18.11
C LYS A 53 1.95 -8.88 -17.97
N ASN A 54 1.08 -9.53 -18.74
CA ASN A 54 -0.35 -9.25 -18.72
C ASN A 54 -0.99 -9.54 -17.36
N ILE A 55 -0.50 -10.56 -16.65
CA ILE A 55 -0.96 -10.90 -15.30
C ILE A 55 -0.40 -9.91 -14.29
N VAL A 56 0.87 -9.52 -14.41
CA VAL A 56 1.47 -8.49 -13.55
C VAL A 56 0.79 -7.13 -13.75
N ASN A 57 0.43 -6.79 -14.98
CA ASN A 57 -0.37 -5.61 -15.34
C ASN A 57 -1.72 -5.64 -14.63
N MET A 58 -2.41 -6.78 -14.69
CA MET A 58 -3.69 -6.94 -13.99
C MET A 58 -3.54 -6.78 -12.49
N MET A 59 -2.38 -6.99 -11.86
CA MET A 59 -2.22 -6.77 -10.42
C MET A 59 -2.13 -5.28 -10.05
N THR A 60 -2.16 -4.38 -11.02
CA THR A 60 -2.23 -2.94 -10.74
C THR A 60 -3.68 -2.54 -10.44
N TYR A 61 -3.87 -1.67 -9.44
CA TYR A 61 -5.17 -1.03 -9.11
C TYR A 61 -6.31 -1.93 -8.60
N ASN A 62 -6.10 -3.24 -8.42
CA ASN A 62 -7.20 -4.16 -8.12
C ASN A 62 -7.05 -4.98 -6.84
N THR A 63 -6.19 -4.54 -5.91
CA THR A 63 -6.05 -5.21 -4.62
C THR A 63 -7.39 -5.17 -3.87
N PHE A 64 -7.91 -6.34 -3.49
CA PHE A 64 -9.21 -6.55 -2.83
C PHE A 64 -10.46 -6.28 -3.68
N LEU A 65 -10.31 -6.00 -4.97
CA LEU A 65 -11.43 -5.99 -5.91
C LEU A 65 -11.81 -7.41 -6.34
N ASP A 66 -13.04 -7.59 -6.82
CA ASP A 66 -13.57 -8.91 -7.17
C ASP A 66 -12.84 -9.55 -8.37
N ASN A 67 -12.34 -8.72 -9.30
CA ASN A 67 -11.47 -9.13 -10.41
C ASN A 67 -9.97 -9.15 -10.05
N GLY A 68 -9.65 -8.92 -8.77
CA GLY A 68 -8.30 -8.91 -8.23
C GLY A 68 -7.66 -10.28 -8.12
N MET A 69 -6.33 -10.34 -8.32
CA MET A 69 -5.58 -11.53 -7.91
C MET A 69 -5.61 -11.71 -6.40
N VAL A 70 -5.44 -10.63 -5.65
CA VAL A 70 -5.43 -10.64 -4.19
C VAL A 70 -6.80 -10.20 -3.70
N ARG A 71 -7.50 -11.09 -3.01
CA ARG A 71 -8.82 -10.84 -2.43
C ARG A 71 -8.79 -11.04 -0.92
N LEU A 72 -9.78 -10.44 -0.25
CA LEU A 72 -10.12 -10.89 1.09
C LEU A 72 -10.81 -12.25 0.98
N LYS A 73 -10.56 -13.14 1.93
CA LYS A 73 -11.33 -14.39 2.03
C LYS A 73 -12.82 -14.07 2.14
N GLU A 74 -13.63 -14.92 1.50
CA GLU A 74 -15.07 -14.73 1.49
C GLU A 74 -15.59 -14.71 2.93
N THR A 75 -15.28 -15.72 3.72
CA THR A 75 -15.65 -15.80 5.14
C THR A 75 -14.42 -15.58 6.02
N ILE A 76 -14.49 -14.55 6.86
CA ILE A 76 -13.51 -14.26 7.91
C ILE A 76 -14.32 -14.09 9.19
N ASP A 77 -13.94 -14.77 10.27
CA ASP A 77 -14.62 -14.60 11.55
C ASP A 77 -14.35 -13.21 12.12
N GLU A 78 -15.32 -12.61 12.81
CA GLU A 78 -15.16 -11.30 13.45
C GLU A 78 -13.96 -11.26 14.40
N LYS A 79 -13.70 -12.35 15.14
CA LYS A 79 -12.52 -12.46 15.99
C LYS A 79 -11.21 -12.31 15.19
N ILE A 80 -11.13 -12.90 14.00
CA ILE A 80 -9.97 -12.79 13.12
C ILE A 80 -9.88 -11.38 12.52
N MET A 81 -11.01 -10.75 12.16
CA MET A 81 -11.00 -9.35 11.70
C MET A 81 -10.41 -8.44 12.77
N LEU A 82 -10.75 -8.64 14.05
CA LEU A 82 -10.23 -7.88 15.18
C LEU A 82 -8.78 -8.24 15.55
N GLU A 83 -8.19 -9.30 14.98
CA GLU A 83 -6.73 -9.55 15.05
C GLU A 83 -5.95 -8.60 14.11
N VAL A 84 -6.61 -7.92 13.16
CA VAL A 84 -5.97 -6.91 12.28
C VAL A 84 -5.83 -5.59 13.07
N PRO A 85 -4.62 -5.17 13.47
CA PRO A 85 -4.44 -4.10 14.45
C PRO A 85 -5.05 -2.76 14.05
N ILE A 86 -4.86 -2.33 12.79
CA ILE A 86 -5.44 -1.06 12.32
C ILE A 86 -6.96 -1.11 12.24
N PHE A 87 -7.55 -2.26 11.87
CA PHE A 87 -8.99 -2.42 11.86
C PHE A 87 -9.56 -2.36 13.29
N LYS A 88 -8.93 -3.05 14.23
CA LYS A 88 -9.30 -3.00 15.65
C LYS A 88 -9.23 -1.55 16.18
N MET A 89 -8.16 -0.82 15.87
CA MET A 89 -8.01 0.57 16.31
C MET A 89 -9.10 1.48 15.72
N ILE A 90 -9.46 1.30 14.44
CA ILE A 90 -10.57 2.03 13.82
C ILE A 90 -11.90 1.65 14.48
N ASN A 91 -12.14 0.36 14.75
CA ASN A 91 -13.32 -0.11 15.45
C ASN A 91 -13.45 0.57 16.83
N ASP A 92 -12.38 0.55 17.63
CA ASP A 92 -12.36 1.18 18.95
C ASP A 92 -12.58 2.70 18.88
N TYR A 93 -11.98 3.36 17.89
CA TYR A 93 -12.19 4.78 17.63
C TYR A 93 -13.66 5.13 17.36
N LEU A 94 -14.35 4.33 16.54
CA LEU A 94 -15.76 4.54 16.27
C LEU A 94 -16.64 4.19 17.48
N GLU A 95 -16.28 3.17 18.28
CA GLU A 95 -16.98 2.85 19.53
C GLU A 95 -16.84 3.97 20.59
N ILE A 96 -15.65 4.58 20.71
CA ILE A 96 -15.45 5.78 21.55
C ILE A 96 -16.39 6.89 21.09
N LEU A 97 -16.47 7.18 19.78
CA LEU A 97 -17.37 8.20 19.26
C LEU A 97 -18.85 7.86 19.45
N LYS A 98 -19.22 6.58 19.37
CA LYS A 98 -20.58 6.12 19.61
C LYS A 98 -20.98 6.33 21.08
N LYS A 99 -20.07 6.03 22.01
CA LYS A 99 -20.25 6.21 23.45
C LYS A 99 -20.33 7.67 23.85
N GLU A 100 -19.41 8.50 23.36
CA GLU A 100 -19.34 9.92 23.73
C GLU A 100 -20.37 10.78 22.97
N GLY A 101 -20.83 10.32 21.81
CA GLY A 101 -21.74 11.02 20.90
C GLY A 101 -21.03 12.13 20.12
N GLU A 102 -20.41 13.07 20.83
CA GLU A 102 -19.66 14.19 20.27
C GLU A 102 -18.36 14.41 21.03
N ILE A 103 -17.27 14.63 20.29
CA ILE A 103 -15.96 14.96 20.84
C ILE A 103 -15.53 16.32 20.34
N ARG A 104 -15.38 17.29 21.24
CA ARG A 104 -14.75 18.57 20.91
C ARG A 104 -13.25 18.34 20.69
N LEU A 105 -12.76 18.68 19.50
CA LEU A 105 -11.35 18.62 19.16
C LEU A 105 -10.57 19.73 19.87
N THR A 106 -9.25 19.58 19.93
CA THR A 106 -8.34 20.64 20.39
C THR A 106 -8.40 21.88 19.48
N LYS A 107 -7.78 22.99 19.89
CA LYS A 107 -7.76 24.25 19.11
C LYS A 107 -7.20 24.08 17.71
N ILE A 108 -6.25 23.16 17.53
CA ILE A 108 -5.61 22.86 16.23
C ILE A 108 -6.26 21.69 15.49
N GLY A 109 -7.44 21.22 15.94
CA GLY A 109 -8.19 20.16 15.26
C GLY A 109 -7.71 18.73 15.54
N ASN A 110 -6.78 18.52 16.47
CA ASN A 110 -6.37 17.19 16.92
C ASN A 110 -7.36 16.60 17.93
N LEU A 111 -7.41 15.27 18.01
CA LEU A 111 -8.09 14.50 19.01
C LEU A 111 -7.53 14.83 20.41
N PRO A 112 -8.39 15.04 21.42
CA PRO A 112 -7.93 15.28 22.79
C PRO A 112 -7.01 14.17 23.32
N PRO A 113 -5.97 14.50 24.11
CA PRO A 113 -4.97 13.53 24.59
C PRO A 113 -5.57 12.33 25.33
N LYS A 114 -6.72 12.49 26.01
CA LYS A 114 -7.38 11.37 26.70
C LYS A 114 -7.75 10.23 25.74
N TYR A 115 -8.30 10.55 24.57
CA TYR A 115 -8.72 9.53 23.60
C TYR A 115 -7.53 9.01 22.79
N VAL A 116 -6.50 9.84 22.55
CA VAL A 116 -5.25 9.39 21.94
C VAL A 116 -4.61 8.30 22.82
N LYS A 117 -4.49 8.56 24.13
CA LYS A 117 -3.95 7.59 25.10
C LYS A 117 -4.81 6.34 25.19
N GLU A 118 -6.13 6.48 25.25
CA GLU A 118 -7.07 5.35 25.28
C GLU A 118 -6.90 4.44 24.06
N LEU A 119 -6.91 5.01 22.85
CA LEU A 119 -6.71 4.26 21.60
C LEU A 119 -5.36 3.58 21.55
N TYR A 120 -4.32 4.31 21.95
CA TYR A 120 -2.95 3.81 21.97
C TYR A 120 -2.83 2.59 22.87
N HIS A 121 -3.23 2.71 24.14
CA HIS A 121 -3.04 1.66 25.12
C HIS A 121 -3.89 0.42 24.83
N ASN A 122 -5.07 0.58 24.25
CA ASN A 122 -5.99 -0.52 23.93
C ASN A 122 -5.67 -1.28 22.63
N ASN A 123 -4.64 -0.86 21.88
CA ASN A 123 -4.31 -1.44 20.57
C ASN A 123 -2.84 -1.82 20.44
N GLU A 124 -2.54 -2.67 19.46
CA GLU A 124 -1.22 -3.30 19.27
C GLU A 124 -0.23 -2.48 18.42
N ILE A 125 -0.70 -1.42 17.75
CA ILE A 125 0.20 -0.54 17.00
C ILE A 125 0.93 0.34 18.02
N LYS A 126 2.23 0.06 18.20
CA LYS A 126 3.13 0.74 19.14
C LYS A 126 4.33 1.34 18.42
N GLU A 127 4.89 2.39 19.02
CA GLU A 127 5.99 3.17 18.49
C GLU A 127 7.17 2.99 19.43
N GLY A 128 8.25 2.38 18.94
CA GLY A 128 9.40 2.01 19.78
C GLY A 128 9.94 3.17 20.62
N LEU A 129 10.01 4.39 20.08
CA LEU A 129 10.48 5.55 20.86
C LEU A 129 9.61 5.89 22.08
N ILE A 130 8.30 5.65 22.01
CA ILE A 130 7.39 5.85 23.14
C ILE A 130 7.55 4.70 24.13
N GLU A 131 7.60 3.46 23.64
CA GLU A 131 7.74 2.26 24.48
C GLU A 131 9.11 2.22 25.20
N ASP A 132 10.16 2.74 24.57
CA ASP A 132 11.51 2.86 25.14
C ASP A 132 11.64 4.08 26.08
N GLY A 133 10.58 4.88 26.25
CA GLY A 133 10.57 6.08 27.11
C GLY A 133 11.38 7.27 26.55
N ILE A 134 11.79 7.23 25.28
CA ILE A 134 12.56 8.27 24.61
C ILE A 134 11.67 9.45 24.19
N SER A 135 10.43 9.17 23.81
CA SER A 135 9.39 10.15 23.51
C SER A 135 8.13 9.90 24.33
N THR A 136 7.18 10.83 24.27
CA THR A 136 5.97 10.79 25.08
C THR A 136 4.72 10.94 24.21
N LEU A 137 3.69 10.17 24.52
CA LEU A 137 2.37 10.28 23.89
C LEU A 137 1.59 11.50 24.43
N ARG A 138 1.80 12.67 23.82
CA ARG A 138 1.18 13.96 24.23
C ARG A 138 0.01 14.34 23.35
N ASN A 139 0.10 14.09 22.06
CA ASN A 139 -0.86 14.53 21.05
C ASN A 139 -1.08 13.47 19.96
N GLU A 140 -2.04 13.71 19.08
CA GLU A 140 -2.43 12.76 18.04
C GLU A 140 -1.27 12.34 17.13
N TRP A 141 -0.42 13.28 16.72
CA TRP A 141 0.70 13.02 15.81
C TRP A 141 1.84 12.21 16.44
N ASP A 142 1.82 12.02 17.76
CA ASP A 142 2.78 11.14 18.42
C ASP A 142 2.46 9.66 18.18
N SER A 143 1.25 9.31 17.73
CA SER A 143 0.86 7.96 17.36
C SER A 143 0.44 7.87 15.89
N GLU A 144 1.27 7.19 15.10
CA GLU A 144 1.00 6.96 13.68
C GLU A 144 -0.27 6.12 13.49
N GLY A 145 -0.50 5.12 14.34
CA GLY A 145 -1.71 4.29 14.31
C GLY A 145 -2.98 5.12 14.50
N VAL A 146 -3.00 6.01 15.49
CA VAL A 146 -4.18 6.85 15.79
C VAL A 146 -4.46 7.82 14.65
N VAL A 147 -3.41 8.45 14.08
CA VAL A 147 -3.54 9.30 12.90
C VAL A 147 -4.15 8.53 11.74
N VAL A 148 -3.62 7.34 11.41
CA VAL A 148 -4.12 6.51 10.30
C VAL A 148 -5.57 6.08 10.53
N ALA A 149 -5.92 5.67 11.75
CA ALA A 149 -7.28 5.25 12.08
C ALA A 149 -8.29 6.39 11.85
N ARG A 150 -7.94 7.62 12.24
CA ARG A 150 -8.78 8.80 12.01
C ARG A 150 -8.89 9.15 10.52
N VAL A 151 -7.78 9.18 9.79
CA VAL A 151 -7.76 9.52 8.36
C VAL A 151 -8.57 8.51 7.54
N ILE A 152 -8.41 7.21 7.79
CA ILE A 152 -9.22 6.17 7.12
C ILE A 152 -10.71 6.37 7.43
N SER A 153 -11.05 6.62 8.70
CA SER A 153 -12.44 6.86 9.10
C SER A 153 -13.07 8.08 8.40
N GLU A 154 -12.26 9.11 8.12
CA GLU A 154 -12.67 10.29 7.37
C GLU A 154 -12.86 9.99 5.88
N ILE A 155 -11.92 9.27 5.25
CA ILE A 155 -12.02 8.87 3.84
C ILE A 155 -13.28 8.00 3.62
N CYS A 156 -13.53 7.04 4.52
CA CYS A 156 -14.73 6.21 4.52
C CYS A 156 -16.02 6.98 4.87
N LYS A 157 -15.93 8.26 5.26
CA LYS A 157 -17.04 9.10 5.73
C LYS A 157 -17.77 8.53 6.95
N PHE A 158 -17.10 7.74 7.79
CA PHE A 158 -17.66 7.21 9.03
C PHE A 158 -17.81 8.30 10.09
N THR A 159 -16.94 9.30 10.06
CA THR A 159 -16.96 10.46 10.95
C THR A 159 -17.12 11.76 10.17
N LYS A 160 -17.49 12.82 10.89
CA LYS A 160 -17.55 14.18 10.36
C LYS A 160 -17.07 15.16 11.42
N ILE A 161 -16.54 16.29 10.97
CA ILE A 161 -16.19 17.42 11.82
C ILE A 161 -17.07 18.61 11.46
N ARG A 162 -17.74 19.20 12.45
CA ARG A 162 -18.52 20.44 12.29
C ARG A 162 -18.24 21.37 13.46
N LYS A 163 -17.84 22.62 13.17
CA LYS A 163 -17.50 23.61 14.21
C LYS A 163 -16.55 23.06 15.29
N ASN A 164 -15.50 22.35 14.86
CA ASN A 164 -14.50 21.69 15.72
C ASN A 164 -15.04 20.56 16.63
N ILE A 165 -16.21 20.01 16.29
CA ILE A 165 -16.82 18.87 16.97
C ILE A 165 -16.80 17.67 16.03
N LEU A 166 -16.16 16.60 16.48
CA LEU A 166 -16.07 15.30 15.81
C LEU A 166 -17.25 14.41 16.26
N SER A 167 -17.91 13.76 15.31
CA SER A 167 -19.03 12.85 15.58
C SER A 167 -19.16 11.78 14.51
N LEU A 168 -19.90 10.71 14.79
CA LEU A 168 -20.27 9.71 13.78
C LEU A 168 -21.26 10.27 12.75
N THR A 169 -21.09 9.86 11.50
CA THR A 169 -22.12 10.03 10.46
C THR A 169 -23.17 8.93 10.55
N MET A 170 -24.24 9.04 9.76
CA MET A 170 -25.20 7.92 9.61
C MET A 170 -24.54 6.70 8.97
N ILE A 171 -23.58 6.91 8.04
CA ILE A 171 -22.81 5.83 7.40
C ILE A 171 -21.98 5.11 8.47
N GLY A 172 -21.26 5.86 9.32
CA GLY A 172 -20.48 5.29 10.43
C GLY A 172 -21.35 4.50 11.41
N LYS A 173 -22.52 5.03 11.80
CA LYS A 173 -23.44 4.30 12.69
C LYS A 173 -23.96 2.99 12.06
N LYS A 174 -24.27 3.00 10.77
CA LYS A 174 -24.79 1.83 10.05
C LYS A 174 -23.72 0.77 9.84
N ILE A 175 -22.53 1.16 9.39
CA ILE A 175 -21.46 0.21 9.03
C ILE A 175 -20.98 -0.59 10.25
N MET A 176 -21.01 0.00 11.44
CA MET A 176 -20.64 -0.67 12.68
C MET A 176 -21.54 -1.88 13.02
N GLY A 177 -22.77 -1.93 12.46
CA GLY A 177 -23.68 -3.06 12.61
C GLY A 177 -23.41 -4.24 11.67
N ASP A 178 -22.54 -4.08 10.68
CA ASP A 178 -22.13 -5.15 9.75
C ASP A 178 -20.60 -5.22 9.72
N LYS A 179 -20.04 -6.11 10.56
CA LYS A 179 -18.58 -6.20 10.74
C LYS A 179 -17.86 -6.60 9.46
N ARG A 180 -18.48 -7.44 8.62
CA ARG A 180 -17.88 -7.90 7.36
C ARG A 180 -17.80 -6.77 6.35
N ALA A 181 -18.89 -6.02 6.18
CA ALA A 181 -18.89 -4.84 5.32
C ALA A 181 -17.91 -3.78 5.83
N PHE A 182 -17.88 -3.55 7.15
CA PHE A 182 -16.94 -2.62 7.78
C PHE A 182 -15.48 -3.00 7.51
N PHE A 183 -15.12 -4.27 7.74
CA PHE A 183 -13.78 -4.77 7.48
C PHE A 183 -13.39 -4.61 6.02
N ARG A 184 -14.27 -5.00 5.09
CA ARG A 184 -14.03 -4.84 3.64
C ARG A 184 -13.77 -3.37 3.28
N GLU A 185 -14.59 -2.45 3.76
CA GLU A 185 -14.47 -1.02 3.46
C GLU A 185 -13.17 -0.42 3.98
N VAL A 186 -12.76 -0.79 5.20
CA VAL A 186 -11.47 -0.37 5.79
C VAL A 186 -10.29 -0.92 5.00
N MET A 187 -10.31 -2.22 4.67
CA MET A 187 -9.21 -2.85 3.91
C MET A 187 -9.09 -2.25 2.50
N MET A 188 -10.22 -2.04 1.83
CA MET A 188 -10.29 -1.38 0.52
C MET A 188 -9.74 0.04 0.59
N THR A 189 -10.20 0.83 1.57
CA THR A 189 -9.78 2.23 1.72
C THR A 189 -8.32 2.33 2.09
N PHE A 190 -7.83 1.54 3.05
CA PHE A 190 -6.42 1.60 3.47
C PHE A 190 -5.47 1.22 2.32
N THR A 191 -5.90 0.34 1.43
CA THR A 191 -5.07 -0.14 0.32
C THR A 191 -5.11 0.77 -0.89
N ASN A 192 -6.31 1.19 -1.31
CA ASN A 192 -6.54 1.85 -2.60
C ASN A 192 -6.92 3.33 -2.47
N GLY A 193 -7.43 3.78 -1.32
CA GLY A 193 -7.91 5.15 -1.11
C GLY A 193 -7.00 6.01 -0.22
N TYR A 194 -6.22 5.39 0.65
CA TYR A 194 -5.31 6.07 1.57
C TYR A 194 -3.98 6.40 0.89
N ASN A 195 -3.45 7.59 1.17
CA ASN A 195 -2.13 8.01 0.71
C ASN A 195 -1.04 7.38 1.60
N TRP A 196 -0.30 6.41 1.07
CA TRP A 196 0.75 5.71 1.81
C TRP A 196 1.95 6.59 2.19
N GLY A 197 2.06 7.80 1.64
CA GLY A 197 3.05 8.81 1.97
C GLY A 197 2.62 9.83 3.04
N TYR A 198 1.38 9.73 3.56
CA TYR A 198 0.81 10.73 4.47
C TYR A 198 1.69 11.05 5.70
N LEU A 199 2.45 10.06 6.18
CA LEU A 199 3.25 10.15 7.42
C LEU A 199 4.76 10.37 7.22
N ASP A 200 5.30 10.42 6.00
CA ASP A 200 6.75 10.58 5.77
C ASP A 200 7.16 11.87 5.05
N GLY A 201 6.19 12.68 4.62
CA GLY A 201 6.48 13.94 3.93
C GLY A 201 7.14 13.75 2.56
N TYR A 202 7.26 12.52 2.06
CA TYR A 202 7.62 12.27 0.66
C TYR A 202 6.36 12.34 -0.20
N ASP A 203 6.54 12.76 -1.44
CA ASP A 203 5.47 12.82 -2.44
C ASP A 203 4.82 11.43 -2.67
N GLU A 204 3.52 11.40 -2.97
CA GLU A 204 2.76 10.17 -3.23
C GLU A 204 3.06 9.55 -4.61
N SER A 205 3.81 10.24 -5.47
CA SER A 205 4.12 9.86 -6.87
C SER A 205 4.66 8.45 -7.10
N LEU A 206 5.14 7.75 -6.07
CA LEU A 206 5.50 6.33 -6.15
C LEU A 206 4.29 5.38 -6.25
N ARG A 207 3.10 5.83 -5.84
CA ARG A 207 1.81 5.16 -6.00
C ARG A 207 1.82 3.69 -5.53
N LEU A 208 2.43 3.43 -4.37
CA LEU A 208 2.69 2.06 -3.89
C LEU A 208 1.42 1.23 -3.62
N GLY A 209 0.30 1.86 -3.26
CA GLY A 209 -0.99 1.17 -3.12
C GLY A 209 -1.45 0.50 -4.42
N GLU A 210 -1.10 1.06 -5.58
CA GLU A 210 -1.49 0.54 -6.89
C GLU A 210 -0.78 -0.76 -7.24
N ILE A 211 0.39 -1.02 -6.66
CA ILE A 211 1.15 -2.26 -6.82
C ILE A 211 1.09 -3.15 -5.58
N ALA A 212 0.18 -2.87 -4.64
CA ALA A 212 0.05 -3.63 -3.40
C ALA A 212 -0.23 -5.11 -3.67
N SER A 213 -1.10 -5.44 -4.63
CA SER A 213 -1.43 -6.82 -5.02
C SER A 213 -0.18 -7.65 -5.38
N TYR A 214 0.77 -7.06 -6.11
CA TYR A 214 2.02 -7.74 -6.42
C TYR A 214 2.89 -7.94 -5.18
N THR A 215 2.89 -6.99 -4.24
CA THR A 215 3.56 -7.17 -2.95
C THR A 215 2.91 -8.32 -2.15
N TYR A 216 1.59 -8.38 -2.06
CA TYR A 216 0.88 -9.49 -1.42
C TYR A 216 1.23 -10.85 -2.06
N TYR A 217 1.33 -10.92 -3.40
CA TYR A 217 1.83 -12.12 -4.09
C TYR A 217 3.25 -12.50 -3.64
N LEU A 218 4.17 -11.54 -3.58
CA LEU A 218 5.54 -11.80 -3.11
C LEU A 218 5.57 -12.29 -1.65
N ILE A 219 4.75 -11.71 -0.77
CA ILE A 219 4.65 -12.14 0.63
C ILE A 219 4.10 -13.56 0.73
N ASN A 220 3.06 -13.88 -0.05
CA ASN A 220 2.53 -15.23 -0.09
C ASN A 220 3.59 -16.25 -0.54
N LYS A 221 4.38 -15.91 -1.56
CA LYS A 221 5.39 -16.78 -2.17
C LYS A 221 6.66 -16.93 -1.35
N TYR A 222 7.16 -15.85 -0.75
CA TYR A 222 8.50 -15.80 -0.14
C TYR A 222 8.49 -15.53 1.37
N GLY A 223 7.36 -15.08 1.93
CA GLY A 223 7.27 -14.56 3.29
C GLY A 223 7.34 -15.61 4.40
N ASN A 224 7.24 -16.90 4.09
CA ASN A 224 7.45 -17.97 5.08
C ASN A 224 8.90 -18.09 5.55
N THR A 225 9.84 -17.40 4.88
CA THR A 225 11.24 -17.29 5.29
C THR A 225 11.54 -15.84 5.67
N LEU A 226 12.29 -15.64 6.75
CA LEU A 226 12.78 -14.31 7.14
C LEU A 226 13.69 -13.75 6.04
N ARG A 227 13.33 -12.60 5.47
CA ARG A 227 14.06 -11.98 4.34
C ARG A 227 14.19 -10.48 4.49
N ASP A 228 15.24 -9.92 3.91
CA ASP A 228 15.42 -8.47 3.87
C ASP A 228 14.31 -7.80 3.05
N THR A 229 13.88 -6.63 3.48
CA THR A 229 12.95 -5.79 2.72
C THR A 229 13.49 -5.40 1.34
N THR A 230 14.82 -5.34 1.16
CA THR A 230 15.46 -5.08 -0.15
C THR A 230 15.17 -6.17 -1.18
N PHE A 231 15.07 -7.43 -0.75
CA PHE A 231 14.68 -8.54 -1.65
C PHE A 231 13.34 -8.25 -2.34
N TYR A 232 12.37 -7.76 -1.57
CA TYR A 232 11.04 -7.44 -2.09
C TYR A 232 11.06 -6.20 -2.97
N SER A 233 11.73 -5.13 -2.55
CA SER A 233 11.80 -3.90 -3.35
C SER A 233 12.55 -4.11 -4.68
N GLU A 234 13.59 -4.94 -4.71
CA GLU A 234 14.27 -5.33 -5.95
C GLU A 234 13.33 -6.08 -6.89
N LYS A 235 12.50 -6.99 -6.36
CA LYS A 235 11.46 -7.67 -7.15
C LYS A 235 10.40 -6.70 -7.68
N ILE A 236 10.04 -5.67 -6.92
CA ILE A 236 9.17 -4.58 -7.41
C ILE A 236 9.85 -3.81 -8.54
N VAL A 237 11.10 -3.40 -8.40
CA VAL A 237 11.81 -2.62 -9.43
C VAL A 237 11.97 -3.43 -10.71
N LEU A 238 12.24 -4.75 -10.60
CA LEU A 238 12.31 -5.65 -11.75
C LEU A 238 10.94 -5.79 -12.42
N ALA A 239 9.87 -5.96 -11.64
CA ALA A 239 8.52 -6.06 -12.17
C ALA A 239 8.04 -4.74 -12.77
N PHE A 240 8.32 -3.60 -12.13
CA PHE A 240 7.78 -2.27 -12.42
C PHE A 240 8.86 -1.19 -12.41
N PRO A 241 9.79 -1.15 -13.39
CA PRO A 241 10.92 -0.20 -13.39
C PRO A 241 10.52 1.28 -13.31
N MET A 242 9.30 1.60 -13.75
CA MET A 242 8.73 2.94 -13.79
C MET A 242 8.58 3.58 -12.40
N VAL A 243 8.50 2.78 -11.32
CA VAL A 243 8.43 3.28 -9.94
C VAL A 243 9.65 4.12 -9.55
N LEU A 244 10.77 4.00 -10.27
CA LEU A 244 11.97 4.81 -10.02
C LEU A 244 11.92 6.20 -10.67
N LEU A 245 11.00 6.44 -11.62
CA LEU A 245 10.98 7.70 -12.39
C LEU A 245 10.74 8.96 -11.55
N PRO A 246 9.83 8.96 -10.54
CA PRO A 246 9.63 10.14 -9.71
C PRO A 246 10.85 10.48 -8.85
N LEU A 247 11.75 9.51 -8.63
CA LEU A 247 12.91 9.67 -7.76
C LEU A 247 14.02 10.45 -8.47
N LYS A 248 14.49 11.49 -7.79
CA LYS A 248 15.56 12.35 -8.28
C LYS A 248 16.90 11.86 -7.73
N THR A 249 17.88 11.73 -8.62
CA THR A 249 19.29 11.71 -8.22
C THR A 249 19.71 13.16 -8.03
N LYS A 250 19.69 13.68 -6.79
CA LYS A 250 20.28 15.00 -6.53
C LYS A 250 21.79 14.91 -6.78
N ASN A 251 22.35 15.90 -7.48
CA ASN A 251 23.79 16.11 -7.49
C ASN A 251 24.20 16.33 -6.03
N ASN A 252 25.18 15.56 -5.53
CA ASN A 252 25.67 15.50 -4.13
C ASN A 252 24.95 14.52 -3.19
N CYS A 253 24.07 13.63 -3.68
CA CYS A 253 23.56 12.52 -2.86
C CYS A 253 24.31 11.22 -3.19
N THR A 254 24.84 10.54 -2.17
CA THR A 254 25.50 9.23 -2.32
C THR A 254 24.52 8.08 -2.59
N LYS A 255 23.21 8.32 -2.44
CA LYS A 255 22.16 7.30 -2.60
C LYS A 255 21.63 7.24 -4.03
N THR A 256 21.60 6.02 -4.59
CA THR A 256 21.01 5.72 -5.90
C THR A 256 19.47 5.87 -5.86
N ARG A 257 18.79 5.80 -7.02
CA ARG A 257 17.30 5.80 -7.03
C ARG A 257 16.76 4.54 -6.37
N GLU A 258 17.46 3.45 -6.56
CA GLU A 258 17.20 2.14 -6.01
C GLU A 258 17.31 2.19 -4.48
N ASP A 259 18.35 2.81 -3.92
CA ASP A 259 18.48 3.00 -2.48
C ASP A 259 17.34 3.86 -1.90
N GLN A 260 16.97 4.94 -2.60
CA GLN A 260 15.85 5.78 -2.19
C GLN A 260 14.54 5.00 -2.22
N PHE A 261 14.28 4.27 -3.31
CA PHE A 261 13.10 3.43 -3.46
C PHE A 261 13.02 2.36 -2.38
N ASN A 262 14.11 1.63 -2.13
CA ASN A 262 14.19 0.59 -1.12
C ASN A 262 13.83 1.14 0.28
N ASN A 263 14.33 2.33 0.63
CA ASN A 263 14.00 2.98 1.89
C ASN A 263 12.52 3.36 1.98
N ILE A 264 11.97 3.99 0.94
CA ILE A 264 10.57 4.44 0.93
C ILE A 264 9.62 3.24 0.90
N TYR A 265 9.89 2.25 0.04
CA TYR A 265 9.11 1.02 -0.05
C TYR A 265 9.13 0.25 1.27
N SER A 266 10.29 0.08 1.90
CA SER A 266 10.40 -0.60 3.20
C SER A 266 9.58 0.11 4.29
N LEU A 267 9.68 1.44 4.36
CA LEU A 267 8.95 2.25 5.34
C LEU A 267 7.43 2.22 5.11
N ARG A 268 6.98 2.56 3.91
CA ARG A 268 5.55 2.69 3.60
C ARG A 268 4.85 1.34 3.57
N THR A 269 5.44 0.35 2.91
CA THR A 269 4.80 -0.95 2.69
C THR A 269 4.87 -1.85 3.92
N PHE A 270 6.06 -2.03 4.52
CA PHE A 270 6.18 -3.01 5.61
C PHE A 270 5.87 -2.40 6.97
N LYS A 271 6.50 -1.28 7.33
CA LYS A 271 6.33 -0.68 8.67
C LYS A 271 4.97 0.01 8.84
N ARG A 272 4.54 0.79 7.84
CA ARG A 272 3.34 1.64 7.98
C ARG A 272 2.07 1.11 7.31
N TYR A 273 2.13 -0.10 6.74
CA TYR A 273 0.97 -0.74 6.13
C TYR A 273 0.85 -2.21 6.55
N MET A 274 1.77 -3.09 6.16
CA MET A 274 1.63 -4.52 6.44
C MET A 274 1.78 -4.89 7.92
N GLU A 275 2.63 -4.18 8.68
CA GLU A 275 2.73 -4.33 10.13
C GLU A 275 1.47 -3.78 10.83
N PHE A 276 0.89 -2.68 10.33
CA PHE A 276 -0.38 -2.13 10.81
C PHE A 276 -1.55 -3.08 10.56
N LEU A 277 -1.47 -3.87 9.48
CA LEU A 277 -2.39 -4.98 9.21
C LEU A 277 -2.09 -6.23 10.04
N GLY A 278 -0.93 -6.29 10.72
CA GLY A 278 -0.53 -7.44 11.54
C GLY A 278 -0.20 -8.71 10.75
N ILE A 279 -0.04 -8.60 9.43
CA ILE A 279 0.19 -9.73 8.51
C ILE A 279 1.67 -10.03 8.27
N VAL A 280 2.56 -9.13 8.68
CA VAL A 280 4.01 -9.37 8.72
C VAL A 280 4.56 -9.01 10.10
N LYS A 281 5.72 -9.58 10.44
CA LYS A 281 6.54 -9.16 11.57
C LYS A 281 7.83 -8.57 11.03
N LEU A 282 8.20 -7.36 11.47
CA LEU A 282 9.51 -6.79 11.24
C LEU A 282 10.51 -7.30 12.28
N SER A 283 11.73 -7.62 11.83
CA SER A 283 12.86 -7.92 12.70
C SER A 283 13.98 -6.94 12.42
N SER A 284 14.48 -6.37 13.51
CA SER A 284 15.67 -5.51 13.55
C SER A 284 16.94 -6.31 13.87
N GLU A 285 16.85 -7.64 13.96
CA GLU A 285 18.00 -8.49 14.30
C GLU A 285 19.01 -8.53 13.14
N GLY A 286 20.19 -7.95 13.38
CA GLY A 286 21.32 -7.93 12.45
C GLY A 286 21.33 -6.71 11.51
N PHE A 287 21.99 -6.86 10.35
CA PHE A 287 22.03 -5.82 9.33
C PHE A 287 20.80 -5.91 8.42
N GLY A 288 20.16 -4.76 8.17
CA GLY A 288 19.00 -4.64 7.29
C GLY A 288 17.66 -4.84 8.00
N LYS A 289 16.58 -4.34 7.41
CA LYS A 289 15.22 -4.55 7.92
C LYS A 289 14.71 -5.86 7.32
N LYS A 290 14.36 -6.83 8.15
CA LYS A 290 13.84 -8.11 7.68
C LYS A 290 12.38 -8.27 8.01
N ILE A 291 11.66 -9.03 7.20
CA ILE A 291 10.26 -9.37 7.43
C ILE A 291 9.99 -10.86 7.32
N MET A 292 8.96 -11.30 8.03
CA MET A 292 8.39 -12.64 7.95
C MET A 292 6.86 -12.54 7.93
N LYS A 293 6.21 -13.35 7.11
CA LYS A 293 4.75 -13.46 7.04
C LYS A 293 4.20 -14.04 8.34
N LYS A 294 3.13 -13.45 8.87
CA LYS A 294 2.38 -13.98 10.02
C LYS A 294 1.21 -14.83 9.52
N GLN A 295 0.78 -15.79 10.34
CA GLN A 295 -0.38 -16.65 10.03
C GLN A 295 -1.66 -15.86 9.72
N LEU A 296 -1.81 -14.66 10.29
CA LEU A 296 -2.94 -13.77 10.02
C LEU A 296 -3.09 -13.47 8.52
N PHE A 297 -1.98 -13.40 7.75
CA PHE A 297 -2.02 -13.26 6.30
C PHE A 297 -2.90 -14.35 5.68
N ASP A 298 -2.61 -15.61 5.97
CA ASP A 298 -3.30 -16.75 5.38
C ASP A 298 -4.74 -16.90 5.92
N LYS A 299 -5.08 -16.25 7.04
CA LYS A 299 -6.44 -16.21 7.58
C LYS A 299 -7.34 -15.19 6.88
N ILE A 300 -6.78 -14.12 6.28
CA ILE A 300 -7.59 -13.03 5.71
C ILE A 300 -7.42 -12.85 4.20
N ILE A 301 -6.32 -13.34 3.62
CA ILE A 301 -6.00 -13.19 2.20
C ILE A 301 -6.31 -14.47 1.43
N ASP A 302 -6.91 -14.30 0.26
CA ASP A 302 -7.03 -15.31 -0.79
C ASP A 302 -6.29 -14.84 -2.04
N LEU A 303 -5.59 -15.76 -2.72
CA LEU A 303 -4.96 -15.48 -4.00
C LEU A 303 -5.66 -16.27 -5.10
N THR A 304 -6.25 -15.55 -6.05
CA THR A 304 -6.82 -16.12 -7.25
C THR A 304 -5.76 -16.94 -7.99
N PRO A 305 -6.05 -18.22 -8.33
CA PRO A 305 -5.14 -19.04 -9.11
C PRO A 305 -4.79 -18.37 -10.45
N ILE A 306 -3.53 -18.48 -10.88
CA ILE A 306 -3.02 -17.85 -12.11
C ILE A 306 -3.86 -18.24 -13.33
N ASN A 307 -4.30 -19.49 -13.44
CA ASN A 307 -5.14 -19.96 -14.55
C ASN A 307 -6.47 -19.20 -14.63
N ARG A 308 -7.09 -18.93 -13.48
CA ARG A 308 -8.32 -18.13 -13.40
C ARG A 308 -8.06 -16.67 -13.76
N MET A 309 -6.90 -16.11 -13.40
CA MET A 309 -6.50 -14.77 -13.85
C MET A 309 -6.33 -14.71 -15.38
N LYS A 310 -5.75 -15.75 -16.00
CA LYS A 310 -5.64 -15.84 -17.47
C LYS A 310 -7.01 -15.89 -18.15
N GLU A 311 -7.96 -16.64 -17.60
CA GLU A 311 -9.33 -16.70 -18.11
C GLU A 311 -10.08 -15.37 -17.98
N LEU A 312 -9.96 -14.69 -16.84
CA LEU A 312 -10.54 -13.35 -16.64
C LEU A 312 -9.99 -12.35 -17.65
N ASN A 313 -8.67 -12.34 -17.86
CA ASN A 313 -8.02 -11.50 -18.86
C ASN A 313 -8.51 -11.79 -20.29
N PHE A 314 -8.69 -13.07 -20.63
CA PHE A 314 -9.21 -13.46 -21.94
C PHE A 314 -10.67 -13.01 -22.13
N LYS A 315 -11.50 -13.10 -21.08
CA LYS A 315 -12.89 -12.64 -21.10
C LYS A 315 -13.00 -11.12 -21.21
N GLU A 316 -12.23 -10.36 -20.43
CA GLU A 316 -12.20 -8.88 -20.50
C GLU A 316 -11.74 -8.40 -21.89
N ARG A 317 -10.64 -8.97 -22.43
CA ARG A 317 -10.16 -8.64 -23.79
C ARG A 317 -11.15 -8.97 -24.90
N LYS A 318 -11.96 -10.02 -24.74
CA LYS A 318 -13.04 -10.35 -25.68
C LYS A 318 -14.25 -9.42 -25.55
N LYS A 319 -14.56 -8.98 -24.33
CA LYS A 319 -15.74 -8.17 -24.04
C LYS A 319 -15.61 -6.74 -24.53
N ASP A 320 -14.40 -6.18 -24.45
CA ASP A 320 -14.21 -4.74 -24.62
C ASP A 320 -13.46 -4.35 -25.91
N GLY A 321 -13.02 -5.29 -26.76
CA GLY A 321 -12.29 -4.96 -27.99
C GLY A 321 -11.06 -4.06 -27.75
N ILE A 322 -10.72 -3.19 -28.71
CA ILE A 322 -9.63 -2.20 -28.57
C ILE A 322 -9.94 -1.17 -27.47
N GLU A 323 -11.22 -0.94 -27.15
CA GLU A 323 -11.67 0.00 -26.11
C GLU A 323 -11.43 -0.53 -24.69
N GLY A 324 -11.31 -1.85 -24.50
CA GLY A 324 -10.97 -2.47 -23.21
C GLY A 324 -9.58 -2.17 -22.70
N LEU A 325 -8.65 -1.90 -23.61
CA LEU A 325 -7.32 -1.45 -23.24
C LEU A 325 -7.34 -0.05 -22.61
N ILE A 326 -8.38 0.74 -22.88
CA ILE A 326 -8.58 2.10 -22.36
C ILE A 326 -9.23 2.05 -20.96
N SER A 327 -10.01 1.00 -20.63
CA SER A 327 -10.71 0.88 -19.33
C SER A 327 -9.78 0.63 -18.12
N TYR A 328 -8.54 0.20 -18.36
CA TYR A 328 -7.49 0.10 -17.34
C TYR A 328 -6.78 1.44 -17.05
N LEU A 329 -7.15 2.52 -17.74
CA LEU A 329 -6.68 3.86 -17.43
C LEU A 329 -7.51 4.45 -16.27
N ASN A 330 -6.80 4.96 -15.26
CA ASN A 330 -7.33 5.65 -14.08
C ASN A 330 -8.50 6.62 -14.45
N PRO A 331 -9.57 6.74 -13.63
CA PRO A 331 -10.60 7.78 -13.80
C PRO A 331 -10.06 9.21 -13.99
N ASN A 332 -8.89 9.52 -13.42
CA ASN A 332 -8.19 10.80 -13.61
C ASN A 332 -7.50 10.97 -14.99
N GLN A 333 -7.34 9.89 -15.75
CA GLN A 333 -6.89 9.91 -17.15
C GLN A 333 -8.08 10.06 -18.12
N LEU A 334 -9.24 9.46 -17.79
CA LEU A 334 -10.48 9.58 -18.57
C LEU A 334 -11.05 11.01 -18.59
N SER A 335 -10.86 11.80 -17.53
CA SER A 335 -11.30 13.20 -17.49
C SER A 335 -10.52 14.13 -18.45
N LYS A 336 -9.34 13.70 -18.93
CA LYS A 336 -8.51 14.42 -19.91
C LYS A 336 -8.73 13.98 -21.36
N LEU A 337 -9.54 12.93 -21.57
CA LEU A 337 -9.86 12.37 -22.90
C LEU A 337 -11.24 12.83 -23.40
N LYS A 338 -11.74 13.99 -22.93
CA LYS A 338 -12.85 14.65 -23.61
C LYS A 338 -12.37 15.02 -25.02
N PHE A 339 -12.72 14.18 -25.99
CA PHE A 339 -12.65 14.54 -27.40
C PHE A 339 -13.54 15.76 -27.61
N ASP A 340 -12.96 16.84 -28.12
CA ASP A 340 -13.72 17.86 -28.83
C ASP A 340 -14.41 17.15 -30.00
N LYS A 341 -15.68 16.82 -29.79
CA LYS A 341 -16.62 16.63 -30.89
C LYS A 341 -17.07 18.03 -31.26
N ASP A 342 -16.31 18.65 -32.15
CA ASP A 342 -16.75 19.66 -33.12
C ASP A 342 -15.51 20.14 -33.89
N GLU A 343 -15.16 19.41 -34.95
CA GLU A 343 -14.62 19.93 -36.23
C GLU A 343 -14.65 18.83 -37.31
#